data_AF-A0A957DDY7-F1
#
_entry.id   AF-A0A957DDY7-F1
#
_cell.length_a   1.000
_cell.length_b   1.000
_cell.length_c   1.000
_cell.angle_alpha   90.00
_cell.angle_beta   90.00
_cell.angle_gamma   90.00
#
_symmetry.space_group_name_H-M   'P 1'
#
loop_
_entity.id
_entity.type
_entity.pdbx_description
1 polymer ?
#
loop_
_entity_poly.entity_id
_entity_poly.type
_entity_poly.pdbx_seq_one_letter_code
_entity_poly.pdbx_strand_id
1 'polypeptide(L)'
;MARRRADWHDLAPYTGCGADEALGMLPLAVGWLRGGMPFATGDAPPAFAARLLAFCRPDHTVCAAPAARPCPICHQTISPYGGAEIRVIGELDIYAAPDLLHHYVTTHHYLPPPEFIAAVMDGPAPTSAEHKALRKALISLARGT
;
A
#
# COMPACT_ATOMS: atom_id res chain seq x y z
N MET A 1 11.42 -25.84 -1.63
CA MET A 1 11.73 -24.85 -0.58
C MET A 1 10.55 -23.90 -0.48
N ALA A 2 9.82 -23.88 0.64
CA ALA A 2 8.79 -22.88 0.85
C ALA A 2 9.48 -21.51 0.91
N ARG A 3 9.15 -20.60 -0.02
CA ARG A 3 9.55 -19.19 0.11
C ARG A 3 9.13 -18.76 1.52
N ARG A 4 10.10 -18.39 2.39
CA ARG A 4 9.80 -17.71 3.64
C ARG A 4 8.87 -16.55 3.29
N ARG A 5 7.68 -16.49 3.91
CA ARG A 5 6.85 -15.27 3.82
C ARG A 5 7.72 -14.12 4.32
N ALA A 6 7.98 -13.15 3.47
CA ALA A 6 8.76 -11.99 3.84
C ALA A 6 8.07 -11.25 5.00
N ASP A 7 8.87 -10.79 5.95
CA ASP A 7 8.40 -10.07 7.14
C ASP A 7 8.42 -8.56 6.86
N TRP A 8 7.41 -8.10 6.13
CA TRP A 8 7.25 -6.70 5.79
C TRP A 8 6.63 -5.92 6.96
N HIS A 9 7.44 -5.60 7.96
CA HIS A 9 7.09 -4.58 8.94
C HIS A 9 7.14 -3.20 8.28
N ASP A 10 6.51 -2.22 8.92
CA ASP A 10 6.53 -0.86 8.41
C ASP A 10 7.96 -0.36 8.21
N LEU A 11 8.20 0.27 7.06
CA LEU A 11 9.49 0.79 6.60
C LEU A 11 10.54 -0.27 6.26
N ALA A 12 10.20 -1.56 6.30
CA ALA A 12 11.06 -2.59 5.73
C ALA A 12 11.06 -2.52 4.20
N PRO A 13 12.13 -2.97 3.52
CA PRO A 13 12.09 -3.16 2.07
C PRO A 13 10.94 -4.08 1.63
N TYR A 14 10.10 -3.59 0.73
CA TYR A 14 9.01 -4.33 0.11
C TYR A 14 9.50 -5.10 -1.11
N THR A 15 9.24 -6.40 -1.11
CA THR A 15 9.70 -7.33 -2.15
C THR A 15 8.56 -8.22 -2.68
N GLY A 16 7.32 -7.78 -2.50
CA GLY A 16 6.13 -8.58 -2.80
C GLY A 16 5.60 -8.45 -4.23
N CYS A 17 6.02 -7.44 -4.99
CA CYS A 17 5.60 -7.24 -6.37
C CYS A 17 6.79 -7.25 -7.33
N GLY A 18 6.80 -8.21 -8.26
CA GLY A 18 7.88 -8.35 -9.25
C GLY A 18 7.98 -7.19 -10.25
N ALA A 19 6.92 -6.39 -10.41
CA ALA A 19 6.97 -5.19 -11.25
C ALA A 19 7.84 -4.09 -10.63
N ASP A 20 7.91 -3.98 -9.30
CA ASP A 20 8.84 -3.05 -8.64
C ASP A 20 10.29 -3.48 -8.91
N GLU A 21 10.59 -4.76 -8.74
CA GLU A 21 11.91 -5.34 -9.01
C GLU A 21 12.33 -5.12 -10.47
N ALA A 22 11.41 -5.33 -11.41
CA ALA A 22 11.67 -5.10 -12.84
C ALA A 22 11.94 -3.63 -13.19
N LEU A 23 11.45 -2.67 -12.38
CA LEU A 23 11.81 -1.25 -12.48
C LEU A 23 13.09 -0.89 -11.72
N GLY A 24 13.73 -1.84 -11.05
CA GLY A 24 14.86 -1.56 -10.15
C GLY A 24 14.45 -0.76 -8.91
N MET A 25 13.17 -0.81 -8.54
CA MET A 25 12.62 -0.14 -7.37
C MET A 25 12.63 -1.07 -6.16
N LEU A 26 12.88 -0.50 -4.98
CA LEU A 26 12.75 -1.18 -3.70
C LEU A 26 11.90 -0.31 -2.74
N PRO A 27 10.57 -0.30 -2.91
CA PRO A 27 9.70 0.52 -2.08
C PRO A 27 9.77 0.13 -0.60
N LEU A 28 9.42 1.04 0.30
CA LEU A 28 9.25 0.74 1.72
C LEU A 28 7.84 0.21 1.99
N ALA A 29 7.74 -0.88 2.75
CA ALA A 29 6.49 -1.54 3.07
C ALA A 29 5.72 -0.73 4.12
N VAL A 30 4.41 -0.56 3.94
CA VAL A 30 3.54 0.08 4.93
C VAL A 30 2.23 -0.68 5.06
N GLY A 31 1.83 -1.01 6.28
CA GLY A 31 0.55 -1.61 6.60
C GLY A 31 0.37 -3.04 6.09
N TRP A 32 1.43 -3.81 5.92
CA TRP A 32 1.37 -5.25 5.67
C TRP A 32 1.08 -6.05 6.95
N LEU A 33 0.01 -5.64 7.64
CA LEU A 33 -0.37 -6.11 8.97
C LEU A 33 -0.76 -7.59 8.98
N ARG A 34 -0.60 -8.22 10.15
CA ARG A 34 -0.91 -9.65 10.37
C ARG A 34 -1.74 -9.80 11.63
N GLY A 35 -2.71 -10.71 11.60
CA GLY A 35 -3.51 -11.05 12.77
C GLY A 35 -2.63 -11.51 13.94
N GLY A 36 -2.90 -10.99 15.13
CA GLY A 36 -2.17 -11.32 16.36
C GLY A 36 -0.81 -10.62 16.54
N MET A 37 -0.36 -9.83 15.57
CA MET A 37 0.86 -9.01 15.72
C MET A 37 0.49 -7.59 16.15
N PRO A 38 1.20 -7.01 17.14
CA PRO A 38 0.98 -5.62 17.52
C PRO A 38 1.38 -4.68 16.37
N PHE A 39 0.67 -3.56 16.27
CA PHE A 39 0.97 -2.47 15.34
C PHE A 39 0.72 -1.13 16.04
N ALA A 40 1.36 -0.07 15.55
CA ALA A 40 1.15 1.27 16.10
C ALA A 40 -0.31 1.69 15.90
N THR A 41 -0.92 2.22 16.96
CA THR A 41 -2.27 2.75 16.92
C THR A 41 -2.32 4.20 17.39
N GLY A 42 -3.29 4.96 16.88
CA GLY A 42 -3.48 6.35 17.24
C GLY A 42 -4.36 7.09 16.24
N ASP A 43 -4.49 8.39 16.46
CA ASP A 43 -5.32 9.25 15.62
C ASP A 43 -4.50 9.78 14.43
N ALA A 44 -4.81 9.29 13.24
CA ALA A 44 -4.31 9.89 12.01
C ALA A 44 -5.05 11.21 11.72
N PRO A 45 -4.40 12.20 11.08
CA PRO A 45 -5.08 13.45 10.72
C PRO A 45 -6.36 13.20 9.91
N PRO A 46 -7.48 13.90 10.16
CA PRO A 46 -8.74 13.63 9.44
C PRO A 46 -8.62 13.74 7.92
N ALA A 47 -7.82 14.68 7.43
CA ALA A 47 -7.54 14.85 6.00
C ALA A 47 -6.71 13.70 5.39
N PHE A 48 -5.92 13.01 6.21
CA PHE A 48 -5.08 11.90 5.76
C PHE A 48 -5.92 10.72 5.29
N ALA A 49 -6.95 10.30 6.06
CA ALA A 49 -7.81 9.19 5.67
C ALA A 49 -8.51 9.46 4.32
N ALA A 50 -9.04 10.67 4.13
CA ALA A 50 -9.69 11.07 2.87
C ALA A 50 -8.72 11.03 1.67
N ARG A 51 -7.48 11.48 1.86
CA ARG A 51 -6.45 11.43 0.81
C ARG A 51 -5.97 10.00 0.54
N LEU A 52 -5.75 9.21 1.58
CA LEU A 52 -5.39 7.81 1.47
C LEU A 52 -6.43 7.01 0.68
N LEU A 53 -7.72 7.26 0.92
CA LEU A 53 -8.81 6.63 0.16
C LEU A 53 -8.68 6.87 -1.35
N ALA A 54 -8.20 8.04 -1.77
CA ALA A 54 -8.02 8.33 -3.18
C ALA A 54 -6.97 7.41 -3.83
N PHE A 55 -5.91 7.03 -3.11
CA PHE A 55 -4.92 6.07 -3.59
C PHE A 55 -5.49 4.65 -3.68
N CYS A 56 -6.34 4.25 -2.73
CA CYS A 56 -6.94 2.91 -2.67
C CYS A 56 -7.96 2.64 -3.78
N ARG A 57 -8.40 3.65 -4.55
CA ARG A 57 -9.39 3.44 -5.61
C ARG A 57 -8.85 2.48 -6.69
N PRO A 58 -9.68 1.56 -7.22
CA PRO A 58 -9.21 0.53 -8.15
C PRO A 58 -8.44 1.05 -9.37
N ASP A 59 -8.78 2.23 -9.88
CA ASP A 59 -8.12 2.90 -11.01
C ASP A 59 -6.69 3.40 -10.71
N HIS A 60 -6.31 3.42 -9.44
CA HIS A 60 -5.01 3.88 -8.95
C HIS A 60 -4.13 2.75 -8.36
N THR A 61 -4.66 1.54 -8.24
CA THR A 61 -3.95 0.38 -7.70
C THR A 61 -3.06 -0.33 -8.73
N VAL A 62 -2.13 -1.14 -8.21
CA VAL A 62 -1.18 -2.00 -8.95
C VAL A 62 -1.11 -3.39 -8.32
N CYS A 63 -0.38 -4.31 -8.96
CA CYS A 63 -0.06 -5.64 -8.40
C CYS A 63 -1.31 -6.42 -7.93
N ALA A 64 -2.39 -6.37 -8.70
CA ALA A 64 -3.65 -7.02 -8.36
C ALA A 64 -3.50 -8.55 -8.30
N ALA A 65 -3.96 -9.13 -7.19
CA ALA A 65 -4.07 -10.56 -6.98
C ALA A 65 -5.35 -11.12 -7.61
N PRO A 66 -5.40 -12.44 -7.91
CA PRO A 66 -6.57 -13.08 -8.50
C PRO A 66 -7.84 -13.03 -7.63
N ALA A 67 -7.68 -12.87 -6.32
CA ALA A 67 -8.79 -12.81 -5.37
C ALA A 67 -8.48 -11.82 -4.25
N ALA A 68 -9.51 -11.06 -3.85
CA ALA A 68 -9.45 -10.22 -2.67
C ALA A 68 -9.29 -11.08 -1.41
N ARG A 69 -8.42 -10.63 -0.51
CA ARG A 69 -8.20 -11.23 0.80
C ARG A 69 -8.99 -10.46 1.86
N PRO A 70 -9.60 -11.14 2.85
CA PRO A 70 -10.24 -10.47 3.96
C PRO A 70 -9.20 -9.70 4.80
N CYS A 71 -9.68 -8.71 5.54
CA CYS A 71 -8.86 -7.99 6.51
C CYS A 71 -8.19 -8.98 7.48
N PRO A 72 -6.86 -8.94 7.67
CA PRO A 72 -6.16 -9.88 8.55
C PRO A 72 -6.43 -9.64 10.04
N ILE A 73 -7.09 -8.54 10.40
CA ILE A 73 -7.39 -8.15 11.79
C ILE A 73 -8.82 -8.55 12.17
N CYS A 74 -9.84 -8.16 11.39
CA CYS A 74 -11.24 -8.46 11.70
C CYS A 74 -11.88 -9.55 10.83
N HIS A 75 -11.14 -10.09 9.85
CA HIS A 75 -11.60 -11.15 8.94
C HIS A 75 -12.78 -10.77 8.04
N GLN A 76 -13.14 -9.48 7.96
CA GLN A 76 -14.17 -9.00 7.06
C GLN A 76 -13.63 -8.81 5.63
N THR A 77 -14.44 -9.15 4.64
CA THR A 77 -14.18 -8.80 3.23
C THR A 77 -14.60 -7.37 2.99
N ILE A 78 -13.66 -6.51 2.61
CA ILE A 78 -13.89 -5.08 2.41
C ILE A 78 -13.93 -4.79 0.91
N SER A 79 -15.06 -5.04 0.24
CA SER A 79 -15.19 -4.79 -1.20
C SER A 79 -15.15 -3.27 -1.51
N PRO A 80 -14.46 -2.83 -2.58
CA PRO A 80 -13.75 -3.60 -3.60
C PRO A 80 -12.26 -3.89 -3.30
N TYR A 81 -11.82 -3.68 -2.05
CA TYR A 81 -10.42 -3.78 -1.61
C TYR A 81 -10.02 -5.19 -1.13
N GLY A 82 -8.74 -5.36 -0.82
CA GLY A 82 -8.11 -6.61 -0.37
C GLY A 82 -7.42 -7.38 -1.48
N GLY A 83 -7.51 -6.89 -2.71
CA GLY A 83 -7.00 -7.57 -3.91
C GLY A 83 -5.81 -6.87 -4.54
N ALA A 84 -5.47 -5.64 -4.17
CA ALA A 84 -4.45 -4.89 -4.87
C ALA A 84 -3.55 -4.09 -3.92
N GLU A 85 -2.61 -3.35 -4.50
CA GLU A 85 -1.64 -2.54 -3.79
C GLU A 85 -1.67 -1.11 -4.29
N ILE A 86 -1.20 -0.19 -3.45
CA ILE A 86 -0.97 1.20 -3.79
C ILE A 86 0.52 1.50 -3.76
N ARG A 87 0.92 2.53 -4.52
CA ARG A 87 2.20 3.19 -4.36
C ARG A 87 1.98 4.63 -3.93
N VAL A 88 2.78 5.12 -3.00
CA VAL A 88 2.79 6.52 -2.57
C VAL A 88 4.20 7.06 -2.78
N ILE A 89 4.32 8.18 -3.48
CA ILE A 89 5.61 8.82 -3.74
C ILE A 89 5.84 9.83 -2.62
N GLY A 90 6.85 9.60 -1.79
CA GLY A 90 7.33 10.56 -0.80
C GLY A 90 8.49 11.39 -1.32
N GLU A 91 9.06 12.20 -0.43
CA GLU A 91 10.23 13.03 -0.73
C GLU A 91 11.49 12.20 -0.97
N LEU A 92 11.73 11.19 -0.12
CA LEU A 92 12.93 10.35 -0.14
C LEU A 92 12.68 8.95 -0.71
N ASP A 93 11.48 8.42 -0.48
CA ASP A 93 11.16 7.02 -0.73
C ASP A 93 9.81 6.85 -1.44
N ILE A 94 9.65 5.70 -2.09
CA ILE A 94 8.35 5.23 -2.57
C ILE A 94 7.86 4.16 -1.59
N TYR A 95 6.59 4.23 -1.24
CA TYR A 95 5.97 3.30 -0.31
C TYR A 95 5.03 2.34 -1.03
N ALA A 96 5.03 1.08 -0.59
CA ALA A 96 4.15 0.02 -1.05
C ALA A 96 3.23 -0.43 0.07
N ALA A 97 1.92 -0.34 -0.14
CA ALA A 97 0.92 -0.71 0.85
C ALA A 97 -0.25 -1.48 0.21
N PRO A 98 -0.97 -2.31 0.98
CA PRO A 98 -2.20 -2.92 0.49
C PRO A 98 -3.29 -1.86 0.30
N ASP A 99 -4.20 -2.08 -0.65
CA ASP A 99 -5.40 -1.25 -0.84
C ASP A 99 -6.36 -1.24 0.37
N LEU A 100 -6.19 -2.18 1.31
CA LEU A 100 -6.86 -2.22 2.62
C LEU A 100 -6.37 -1.16 3.62
N LEU A 101 -5.29 -0.41 3.32
CA LEU A 101 -4.68 0.51 4.29
C LEU A 101 -5.69 1.52 4.87
N HIS A 102 -6.59 2.04 4.03
CA HIS A 102 -7.65 2.94 4.48
C HIS A 102 -8.52 2.31 5.57
N HIS A 103 -8.95 1.04 5.38
CA HIS A 103 -9.72 0.32 6.39
C HIS A 103 -8.93 0.11 7.68
N TYR A 104 -7.63 -0.19 7.60
CA TYR A 104 -6.79 -0.32 8.79
C TYR A 104 -6.75 0.98 9.60
N VAL A 105 -6.59 2.11 8.93
CA VAL A 105 -6.56 3.44 9.56
C VAL A 105 -7.92 3.77 10.19
N THR A 106 -9.02 3.62 9.44
CA THR A 106 -10.34 4.10 9.89
C THR A 106 -11.07 3.15 10.83
N THR A 107 -10.77 1.86 10.79
CA THR A 107 -11.49 0.84 11.57
C THR A 107 -10.64 0.22 12.67
N HIS A 108 -9.33 0.11 12.45
CA HIS A 108 -8.40 -0.49 13.41
C HIS A 108 -7.48 0.53 14.07
N HIS A 109 -7.68 1.83 13.80
CA HIS A 109 -6.86 2.92 14.32
C HIS A 109 -5.36 2.70 14.08
N TYR A 110 -5.00 1.96 13.03
CA TYR A 110 -3.61 1.81 12.64
C TYR A 110 -3.03 3.19 12.34
N LEU A 111 -1.93 3.52 12.99
CA LEU A 111 -1.18 4.76 12.80
C LEU A 111 0.02 4.46 11.91
N PRO A 112 0.00 4.86 10.62
CA PRO A 112 1.13 4.66 9.73
C PRO A 112 2.36 5.48 10.16
N PRO A 113 3.56 5.13 9.68
CA PRO A 113 4.75 5.92 9.92
C PRO A 113 4.57 7.40 9.52
N PRO A 114 5.11 8.35 10.29
CA PRO A 114 4.98 9.79 9.98
C PRO A 114 5.44 10.17 8.57
N GLU A 115 6.50 9.56 8.06
CA GLU A 115 7.02 9.78 6.71
C GLU A 115 6.06 9.30 5.61
N PHE A 116 5.29 8.23 5.86
CA PHE A 116 4.23 7.79 4.97
C PHE A 116 3.04 8.75 5.02
N ILE A 117 2.69 9.23 6.22
CA ILE A 117 1.64 10.24 6.39
C ILE A 117 2.01 11.50 5.60
N ALA A 118 3.24 12.00 5.75
CA ALA A 118 3.76 13.12 4.98
C ALA A 118 3.72 12.86 3.47
N ALA A 119 4.13 11.67 3.01
CA ALA A 119 4.08 11.31 1.60
C ALA A 119 2.64 11.35 1.02
N VAL A 120 1.64 10.90 1.77
CA VAL A 120 0.22 11.00 1.35
C VAL A 120 -0.26 12.45 1.34
N MET A 121 0.21 13.27 2.28
CA MET A 121 -0.23 14.66 2.51
C MET A 121 0.50 15.69 1.63
N ASP A 122 1.74 15.46 1.25
CA ASP A 122 2.55 16.48 0.55
C ASP A 122 3.06 15.97 -0.79
N GLY A 123 3.10 14.65 -0.97
CA GLY A 123 3.54 14.02 -2.22
C GLY A 123 2.52 14.08 -3.37
N PRO A 124 2.93 13.63 -4.57
CA PRO A 124 2.08 13.59 -5.74
C PRO A 124 0.79 12.79 -5.51
N ALA A 125 -0.36 13.43 -5.77
CA ALA A 125 -1.68 12.77 -5.72
C ALA A 125 -1.76 11.62 -6.74
N PRO A 126 -2.65 10.63 -6.57
CA PRO A 126 -2.76 9.50 -7.50
C PRO A 126 -3.22 9.88 -8.92
N THR A 127 -3.75 11.10 -9.07
CA THR A 127 -4.16 11.70 -10.34
C THR A 127 -3.08 12.58 -10.99
N SER A 128 -1.95 12.82 -10.31
CA SER A 128 -0.80 13.56 -10.83
C SER A 128 -0.16 12.85 -12.03
N ALA A 129 0.61 13.58 -12.84
CA ALA A 129 1.28 13.02 -14.01
C ALA A 129 2.36 12.00 -13.60
N GLU A 130 3.10 12.32 -12.54
CA GLU A 130 4.18 11.54 -11.96
C GLU A 130 3.66 10.19 -11.45
N HIS A 131 2.59 10.22 -10.65
CA HIS A 131 2.00 9.00 -10.11
C HIS A 131 1.37 8.14 -11.21
N LYS A 132 0.68 8.77 -12.18
CA LYS A 132 0.14 8.06 -13.35
C LYS A 132 1.25 7.39 -14.18
N ALA A 133 2.39 8.05 -14.35
CA ALA A 133 3.53 7.49 -15.08
C ALA A 133 4.08 6.25 -14.36
N LEU A 134 4.30 6.34 -13.04
CA LEU A 134 4.72 5.20 -12.21
C LEU A 134 3.72 4.03 -12.31
N ARG A 135 2.44 4.31 -12.10
CA ARG A 135 1.39 3.29 -12.19
C ARG A 135 1.36 2.61 -13.55
N LYS A 136 1.46 3.40 -14.64
CA LYS A 136 1.48 2.86 -16.01
C LYS A 136 2.67 1.93 -16.21
N ALA A 137 3.86 2.30 -15.74
CA ALA A 137 5.07 1.48 -15.84
C ALA A 137 4.90 0.15 -15.09
N LEU A 138 4.40 0.19 -13.85
CA LEU A 138 4.16 -1.00 -13.04
C LEU A 138 3.12 -1.95 -13.68
N ILE A 139 2.01 -1.42 -14.19
CA ILE A 139 0.97 -2.22 -14.86
C ILE A 139 1.51 -2.88 -16.14
N SER A 140 2.33 -2.16 -16.91
CA SER A 140 2.95 -2.70 -18.13
C SER A 140 3.85 -3.89 -17.83
N LEU A 141 4.59 -3.86 -16.73
CA LEU A 141 5.51 -4.94 -16.34
C LEU A 141 4.79 -6.12 -15.69
N ALA A 142 3.73 -5.87 -14.91
CA ALA A 142 2.93 -6.93 -14.30
C ALA A 142 2.16 -7.80 -15.31
N ARG A 143 1.96 -7.32 -16.55
CA ARG A 143 1.30 -8.07 -17.64
C ARG A 143 2.28 -8.90 -18.49
N GLY A 144 3.59 -8.75 -18.28
CA GLY A 144 4.65 -9.40 -19.06
C GLY A 144 5.29 -10.62 -18.39
N THR A 145 4.79 -11.02 -17.20
CA THR A 145 5.23 -12.16 -16.39
C THR A 145 4.12 -13.19 -16.25
#